data_AF-W6N2G2-F1
#
_entry.id   AF-W6N2G2-F1
#
_cell.length_a   1.000
_cell.length_b   1.000
_cell.length_c   1.000
_cell.angle_alpha   90.00
_cell.angle_beta   90.00
_cell.angle_gamma   90.00
#
_symmetry.space_group_name_H-M   'P 1'
#
loop_
_entity.id
_entity.type
_entity.pdbx_description
1 polymer ?
#
loop_
_entity_poly.entity_id
_entity_poly.type
_entity_poly.pdbx_seq_one_letter_code
_entity_poly.pdbx_strand_id
1 'polypeptide(L)'
;MIAFKKMWDDVCDSLSNNQIENIKVIENFKSGFVIKDNINTYFITKQDFVDIWCNIVCLNEIGIKENLDKKYLYEYEILKTLPYIKENDGVLKLA
;
A
#
# COMPACT_ATOMS: atom_id res chain seq x y z
N MET A 1 -11.31 5.80 13.85
CA MET A 1 -10.16 6.34 13.09
C MET A 1 -8.97 5.42 13.33
N ILE A 2 -8.44 4.80 12.29
CA ILE A 2 -7.29 3.89 12.42
C ILE A 2 -6.02 4.73 12.34
N ALA A 3 -5.18 4.65 13.37
CA ALA A 3 -3.95 5.41 13.43
C ALA A 3 -2.96 4.94 12.34
N PHE A 4 -2.23 5.87 11.73
CA PHE A 4 -1.23 5.56 10.70
C PHE A 4 -0.20 4.51 11.16
N LYS A 5 0.20 4.56 12.44
CA LYS A 5 1.11 3.54 13.00
C LYS A 5 0.52 2.13 12.89
N LYS A 6 -0.74 1.95 13.29
CA LYS A 6 -1.41 0.65 13.19
C LYS A 6 -1.46 0.18 11.74
N MET A 7 -1.82 1.08 10.82
CA MET A 7 -1.83 0.76 9.40
C MET A 7 -0.47 0.31 8.88
N TRP A 8 0.59 1.03 9.24
CA TRP A 8 1.94 0.66 8.83
C TRP A 8 2.37 -0.70 9.40
N ASP A 9 2.05 -0.97 10.67
CA ASP A 9 2.35 -2.25 11.31
C ASP A 9 1.61 -3.39 10.58
N ASP A 10 0.33 -3.21 10.23
CA ASP A 10 -0.46 -4.20 9.46
C ASP A 10 0.09 -4.41 8.03
N VAL A 11 0.61 -3.35 7.37
CA VAL A 11 1.32 -3.47 6.08
C VAL A 11 2.55 -4.35 6.22
N CYS A 12 3.37 -4.11 7.24
CA CYS A 12 4.56 -4.94 7.50
C CYS A 12 4.20 -6.41 7.75
N ASP A 13 3.10 -6.67 8.45
CA ASP A 13 2.61 -8.03 8.71
C ASP A 13 2.10 -8.70 7.43
N SER A 14 1.33 -7.99 6.59
CA SER A 14 0.85 -8.49 5.29
C SER A 14 2.01 -8.91 4.37
N LEU A 15 3.06 -8.09 4.30
CA LEU A 15 4.24 -8.34 3.47
C LEU A 15 5.05 -9.55 3.96
N SER A 16 5.15 -9.73 5.28
CA SER A 16 5.86 -10.87 5.88
C SER A 16 5.14 -12.20 5.61
N ASN A 17 3.83 -12.16 5.41
CA ASN A 17 2.99 -13.32 5.15
C ASN A 17 2.79 -13.64 3.65
N ASN A 18 3.51 -12.95 2.74
CA ASN A 18 3.38 -13.10 1.28
C ASN A 18 1.92 -12.96 0.77
N GLN A 19 1.10 -12.13 1.40
CA GLN A 19 -0.32 -12.00 1.06
C GLN A 19 -0.59 -11.20 -0.23
N ILE A 20 0.46 -10.82 -0.97
CA ILE A 20 0.33 -9.96 -2.15
C ILE A 20 0.70 -10.74 -3.40
N GLU A 21 -0.33 -11.29 -4.07
CA GLU A 21 -0.16 -12.17 -5.23
C GLU A 21 0.60 -11.51 -6.41
N ASN A 22 0.56 -10.17 -6.51
CA ASN A 22 1.07 -9.42 -7.67
C ASN A 22 2.34 -8.60 -7.38
N ILE A 23 2.96 -8.74 -6.21
CA ILE A 23 4.15 -7.97 -5.83
C ILE A 23 5.29 -8.88 -5.40
N LYS A 24 6.41 -8.82 -6.14
CA LYS A 24 7.64 -9.48 -5.75
C LYS A 24 8.50 -8.56 -4.89
N VAL A 25 8.35 -8.70 -3.57
CA VAL A 25 9.24 -8.06 -2.60
C VAL A 25 10.54 -8.85 -2.52
N ILE A 26 11.67 -8.18 -2.72
CA ILE A 26 13.00 -8.79 -2.72
C ILE A 26 13.81 -8.45 -1.47
N GLU A 27 13.45 -7.38 -0.75
CA GLU A 27 14.11 -6.96 0.47
C GLU A 27 13.15 -6.17 1.36
N ASN A 28 13.20 -6.39 2.67
CA ASN A 28 12.44 -5.68 3.68
C ASN A 28 13.40 -4.99 4.66
N PHE A 29 13.10 -3.74 5.01
CA PHE A 29 13.85 -2.98 6.02
C PHE A 29 12.88 -2.21 6.93
N LYS A 30 13.41 -1.66 8.02
CA LYS A 30 12.58 -1.08 9.10
C LYS A 30 11.56 -0.03 8.65
N SER A 31 11.84 0.69 7.56
CA SER A 31 11.04 1.81 7.08
C SER A 31 10.50 1.63 5.67
N GLY A 32 10.54 0.40 5.12
CA GLY A 32 10.14 0.17 3.74
C GLY A 32 10.57 -1.18 3.20
N PHE A 33 10.42 -1.33 1.89
CA PHE A 33 10.69 -2.56 1.18
C PHE A 33 11.04 -2.26 -0.28
N VAL A 34 11.70 -3.24 -0.90
CA VAL A 34 12.15 -3.16 -2.28
C VAL A 34 11.32 -4.11 -3.14
N ILE A 35 10.64 -3.56 -4.13
CA ILE A 35 9.86 -4.30 -5.12
C ILE A 35 10.68 -4.44 -6.39
N LYS A 36 10.72 -5.67 -6.94
CA LYS A 36 11.28 -5.93 -8.26
C LYS A 36 10.17 -6.18 -9.27
N ASP A 37 10.07 -5.33 -10.27
CA ASP A 37 9.15 -5.48 -11.40
C ASP A 37 9.94 -5.53 -12.71
N ASN A 38 10.07 -6.75 -13.23
CA ASN A 38 10.85 -7.05 -14.42
C ASN A 38 12.30 -6.52 -14.30
N ILE A 39 12.61 -5.44 -15.03
CA ILE A 39 13.94 -4.79 -15.06
C ILE A 39 14.03 -3.67 -14.02
N ASN A 40 12.89 -3.15 -13.55
CA ASN A 40 12.82 -2.01 -12.66
C ASN A 40 12.82 -2.46 -11.19
N THR A 41 13.39 -1.61 -10.34
CA THR A 41 13.41 -1.78 -8.89
C THR A 41 12.80 -0.53 -8.26
N TYR A 42 11.81 -0.72 -7.40
CA TYR A 42 11.11 0.37 -6.73
C TYR A 42 11.36 0.27 -5.23
N PHE A 43 11.69 1.41 -4.63
CA PHE A 43 11.84 1.56 -3.19
C PHE A 43 10.56 2.18 -2.65
N ILE A 44 9.84 1.43 -1.83
CA ILE A 44 8.64 1.93 -1.18
C ILE A 44 8.93 2.04 0.30
N THR A 45 8.61 3.21 0.84
CA THR A 45 8.90 3.57 2.22
C THR A 45 7.62 3.92 2.95
N LYS A 46 7.69 3.89 4.27
CA LYS A 46 6.64 4.38 5.15
C LYS A 46 6.13 5.76 4.76
N GLN A 47 7.01 6.66 4.30
CA GLN A 47 6.62 8.02 3.95
C GLN A 47 5.65 8.06 2.78
N ASP A 48 5.75 7.13 1.84
CA ASP A 48 4.93 7.12 0.64
C ASP A 48 3.46 6.79 0.94
N PHE A 49 3.20 6.08 2.05
CA PHE A 49 1.85 5.78 2.52
C PHE A 49 1.20 6.93 3.27
N VAL A 50 1.95 7.95 3.72
CA VAL A 50 1.40 9.02 4.58
C VAL A 50 0.28 9.77 3.87
N ASP A 51 0.53 10.21 2.63
CA ASP A 51 -0.42 11.03 1.89
C ASP A 51 -1.67 10.23 1.50
N ILE A 52 -1.47 8.99 1.03
CA ILE A 52 -2.58 8.10 0.68
C ILE A 52 -3.44 7.78 1.91
N TRP A 53 -2.80 7.47 3.04
CA TRP A 53 -3.53 7.14 4.25
C TRP A 53 -4.32 8.34 4.79
N CYS A 54 -3.72 9.53 4.76
CA CYS A 54 -4.41 10.77 5.09
C CYS A 54 -5.64 10.96 4.20
N ASN A 55 -5.55 10.70 2.89
CA ASN A 55 -6.69 10.79 1.98
C ASN A 55 -7.78 9.78 2.33
N ILE A 56 -7.43 8.52 2.58
CA ILE A 56 -8.39 7.48 2.99
C ILE A 56 -9.11 7.90 4.29
N VAL A 57 -8.38 8.41 5.28
CA VAL A 57 -8.97 8.77 6.57
C VAL A 57 -9.81 10.05 6.50
N CYS A 58 -9.39 11.04 5.71
CA CYS A 58 -10.09 12.33 5.61
C CYS A 58 -11.25 12.33 4.61
N LEU A 59 -11.09 11.64 3.48
CA LEU A 59 -12.06 11.63 2.37
C LEU A 59 -12.88 10.33 2.33
N ASN A 60 -12.51 9.33 3.12
CA ASN A 60 -13.11 7.99 3.14
C ASN A 60 -13.00 7.22 1.82
N GLU A 61 -12.19 7.70 0.86
CA GLU A 61 -11.96 7.03 -0.39
C GLU A 61 -10.63 7.46 -1.06
N ILE A 62 -10.01 6.53 -1.77
CA ILE A 62 -8.96 6.83 -2.74
C ILE A 62 -9.10 5.93 -3.97
N GLY A 63 -9.13 6.55 -5.15
CA GLY A 63 -9.20 5.84 -6.42
C GLY A 63 -7.83 5.50 -7.01
N ILE A 64 -7.80 4.50 -7.89
CA ILE A 64 -6.74 4.35 -8.87
C ILE A 64 -6.74 5.61 -9.74
N LYS A 65 -5.64 6.36 -9.74
CA LYS A 65 -5.48 7.51 -10.62
C LYS A 65 -4.81 7.05 -11.90
N GLU A 66 -5.51 7.18 -13.02
CA GLU A 66 -4.96 6.91 -14.34
C GLU A 66 -3.76 7.86 -14.59
N ASN A 67 -2.63 7.31 -15.06
CA ASN A 67 -1.34 7.99 -15.30
C ASN A 67 -0.43 8.28 -14.09
N LEU A 68 -0.62 7.62 -12.94
CA LEU A 68 0.34 7.73 -11.84
C LEU A 68 1.54 6.79 -11.95
N ASP A 69 2.61 7.19 -11.25
CA ASP A 69 3.82 6.41 -10.97
C ASP A 69 3.47 4.97 -10.55
N LYS A 70 4.20 3.98 -11.10
CA LYS A 70 4.09 2.57 -10.71
C LYS A 70 4.18 2.37 -9.20
N LYS A 71 4.92 3.24 -8.51
CA LYS A 71 5.01 3.24 -7.05
C LYS A 71 3.65 3.35 -6.36
N TYR A 72 2.78 4.23 -6.86
CA TYR A 72 1.41 4.39 -6.36
C TYR A 72 0.57 3.13 -6.54
N LEU A 73 0.76 2.43 -7.66
CA LEU A 73 0.05 1.17 -7.90
C LEU A 73 0.42 0.11 -6.85
N TYR A 74 1.69 0.02 -6.48
CA TYR A 74 2.10 -0.90 -5.42
C TYR A 74 1.57 -0.49 -4.05
N GLU A 75 1.57 0.80 -3.71
CA GLU A 75 0.96 1.29 -2.47
C GLU A 75 -0.53 0.93 -2.41
N TYR A 76 -1.25 1.09 -3.52
CA TYR A 76 -2.65 0.71 -3.66
C TYR A 76 -2.88 -0.80 -3.44
N GLU A 77 -2.13 -1.64 -4.16
CA GLU A 77 -2.23 -3.10 -4.04
C GLU A 77 -1.88 -3.61 -2.63
N ILE A 78 -0.94 -2.94 -1.96
CA ILE A 78 -0.57 -3.25 -0.57
C ILE A 78 -1.70 -2.85 0.39
N LEU A 79 -2.29 -1.67 0.23
CA LEU A 79 -3.39 -1.24 1.10
C LEU A 79 -4.63 -2.12 0.95
N LYS A 80 -4.84 -2.70 -0.25
CA LYS A 80 -5.94 -3.62 -0.52
C LYS A 80 -5.89 -4.90 0.33
N THR A 81 -4.72 -5.29 0.84
CA THR A 81 -4.60 -6.50 1.69
C THR A 81 -4.98 -6.25 3.15
N LEU A 82 -5.16 -5.00 3.56
CA LEU A 82 -5.45 -4.66 4.94
C LEU A 82 -6.88 -5.07 5.33
N PRO A 83 -7.09 -5.61 6.55
CA PRO A 83 -8.35 -6.24 6.94
C PRO A 83 -9.54 -5.27 7.08
N TYR A 84 -9.29 -3.96 7.09
CA TYR A 84 -10.28 -2.90 7.20
C TYR A 84 -10.33 -2.02 5.95
N ILE A 85 -9.71 -2.45 4.85
CA ILE A 85 -9.83 -1.80 3.55
C ILE A 85 -10.74 -2.66 2.68
N LYS A 86 -11.72 -1.99 2.04
CA LYS A 86 -12.55 -2.58 1.00
C LYS A 86 -12.21 -1.90 -0.32
N GLU A 87 -12.06 -2.71 -1.36
CA GLU A 87 -11.88 -2.25 -2.73
C GLU A 87 -13.16 -2.49 -3.52
N ASN A 88 -13.68 -1.45 -4.18
CA ASN A 88 -14.79 -1.55 -5.10
C ASN A 88 -14.51 -0.64 -6.31
N ASP A 89 -14.56 -1.20 -7.52
CA ASP A 89 -14.41 -0.48 -8.79
C ASP A 89 -13.17 0.44 -8.84
N GLY A 90 -12.02 -0.02 -8.32
CA GLY A 90 -10.79 0.76 -8.32
C GLY A 90 -10.72 1.83 -7.23
N VAL A 91 -11.58 1.76 -6.21
CA VAL A 91 -11.61 2.69 -5.08
C VAL A 91 -11.44 1.94 -3.75
N LEU A 92 -10.42 2.31 -2.97
CA LEU A 92 -10.23 1.83 -1.61
C LEU A 92 -10.96 2.72 -0.61
N LYS A 93 -11.69 2.09 0.32
CA LYS A 93 -12.40 2.76 1.42
C LYS A 93 -12.18 2.03 2.73
N LEU A 94 -12.36 2.73 3.86
CA LEU A 94 -12.43 2.09 5.17
C LEU A 94 -13.73 1.27 5.28
N ALA A 95 -13.58 0.04 5.78
CA ALA A 95 -14.60 -0.99 5.81
C ALA A 95 -15.60 -0.88 6.97
#